data_AF-A0A815R656-F1
#
_entry.id   AF-A0A815R656-F1
#
_cell.length_a   1.000
_cell.length_b   1.000
_cell.length_c   1.000
_cell.angle_alpha   90.00
_cell.angle_beta   90.00
_cell.angle_gamma   90.00
#
_symmetry.space_group_name_H-M   'P 1'
#
loop_
_entity.id
_entity.type
_entity.pdbx_description
1 polymer ?
#
loop_
_entity_poly.entity_id
_entity_poly.type
_entity_poly.pdbx_seq_one_letter_code
_entity_poly.pdbx_strand_id
1 'polypeptide(L)'
;VQYRDTDDDIQMSEFALQKNVPLGFADLGLLATVELQIIHVYDKSRVVVLSIDSEKIRDSNKIMLMRVFKYTTYYLLSVWHCL
;
A
#
# COMPACT_ATOMS: atom_id res chain seq x y z
N VAL A 1 -4.48 -20.43 -33.74
CA VAL A 1 -3.72 -19.54 -32.83
C VAL A 1 -4.56 -18.29 -32.66
N GLN A 2 -5.07 -18.03 -31.45
CA GLN A 2 -5.74 -16.76 -31.19
C GLN A 2 -4.67 -15.67 -31.22
N TYR A 3 -4.83 -14.70 -32.12
CA TYR A 3 -4.03 -13.50 -32.14
C TYR A 3 -4.57 -12.62 -31.00
N ARG A 4 -3.70 -12.26 -30.05
CA ARG A 4 -3.98 -11.16 -29.13
C ARG A 4 -3.61 -9.88 -29.84
N ASP A 5 -4.49 -8.89 -29.80
CA ASP A 5 -4.19 -7.57 -30.30
C ASP A 5 -3.32 -6.82 -29.26
N THR A 6 -2.52 -5.87 -29.75
CA THR A 6 -1.84 -4.91 -28.88
C THR A 6 -2.90 -4.19 -28.05
N ASP A 7 -2.72 -4.13 -26.72
CA ASP A 7 -3.65 -3.56 -25.71
C ASP A 7 -4.82 -4.45 -25.25
N ASP A 8 -4.79 -5.76 -25.53
CA ASP A 8 -5.82 -6.70 -25.02
C ASP A 8 -5.86 -6.80 -23.48
N ASP A 9 -4.73 -6.57 -22.81
CA ASP A 9 -4.58 -6.78 -21.36
C ASP A 9 -4.72 -5.48 -20.54
N ILE A 10 -4.18 -4.35 -21.03
CA ILE A 10 -4.33 -3.00 -20.45
C ILE A 10 -4.35 -1.99 -21.59
N GLN A 11 -5.40 -1.18 -21.68
CA GLN A 11 -5.44 -0.12 -22.68
C GLN A 11 -4.60 1.08 -22.24
N MET A 12 -3.91 1.73 -23.19
CA MET A 12 -3.31 3.03 -22.95
C MET A 12 -4.37 4.01 -22.44
N SER A 13 -4.02 4.81 -21.42
CA SER A 13 -4.96 5.71 -20.69
C SER A 13 -6.04 5.02 -19.84
N GLU A 14 -5.99 3.70 -19.65
CA GLU A 14 -6.84 3.00 -18.67
C GLU A 14 -6.21 2.99 -17.27
N PHE A 15 -7.07 2.93 -16.25
CA PHE A 15 -6.64 2.85 -14.86
C PHE A 15 -6.19 1.43 -14.49
N ALA A 16 -4.88 1.20 -14.47
CA ALA A 16 -4.31 -0.10 -14.07
C ALA A 16 -4.59 -0.48 -12.61
N LEU A 17 -4.73 0.50 -11.70
CA LEU A 17 -4.98 0.27 -10.27
C LEU A 17 -5.96 1.29 -9.69
N GLN A 18 -6.83 0.84 -8.78
CA GLN A 18 -7.75 1.74 -8.05
C GLN A 18 -7.02 2.63 -7.04
N LYS A 19 -7.46 3.89 -6.89
CA LYS A 19 -6.94 4.78 -5.84
C LYS A 19 -7.40 4.31 -4.46
N ASN A 20 -6.61 4.59 -3.42
CA ASN A 20 -6.91 4.25 -2.02
C ASN A 20 -6.98 2.74 -1.72
N VAL A 21 -6.38 1.91 -2.58
CA VAL A 21 -6.22 0.49 -2.29
C VAL A 21 -4.85 0.20 -1.68
N PRO A 22 -4.75 -0.77 -0.75
CA PRO A 22 -3.49 -1.33 -0.32
C PRO A 22 -2.72 -1.90 -1.51
N LEU A 23 -1.45 -1.51 -1.68
CA LEU A 23 -0.58 -2.08 -2.68
C LEU A 23 -0.04 -3.44 -2.20
N GLY A 24 -0.42 -4.50 -2.90
CA GLY A 24 0.14 -5.84 -2.78
C GLY A 24 1.28 -6.10 -3.76
N PHE A 25 1.88 -7.29 -3.67
CA PHE A 25 2.97 -7.69 -4.57
C PHE A 25 2.53 -7.76 -6.03
N ALA A 26 1.28 -8.17 -6.31
CA ALA A 26 0.74 -8.21 -7.67
C ALA A 26 0.65 -6.81 -8.28
N ASP A 27 0.18 -5.83 -7.50
CA ASP A 27 0.04 -4.44 -7.93
C ASP A 27 1.41 -3.81 -8.25
N LEU A 28 2.43 -4.10 -7.42
CA LEU A 28 3.79 -3.67 -7.67
C LEU A 28 4.39 -4.31 -8.94
N GLY A 29 4.08 -5.58 -9.19
CA GLY A 29 4.47 -6.27 -10.43
C GLY A 29 3.83 -5.62 -11.66
N LEU A 30 2.54 -5.28 -11.57
CA LEU A 30 1.81 -4.59 -12.63
C LEU A 30 2.43 -3.22 -12.93
N LEU A 31 2.70 -2.42 -11.90
CA LEU A 31 3.35 -1.11 -12.04
C LEU A 31 4.74 -1.22 -12.68
N ALA A 32 5.50 -2.27 -12.35
CA ALA A 32 6.80 -2.52 -12.97
C ALA A 32 6.68 -2.88 -14.46
N THR A 33 5.63 -3.61 -14.87
CA THR A 33 5.41 -3.97 -16.29
C THR A 33 5.04 -2.78 -17.18
N VAL A 34 4.47 -1.72 -16.60
CA VAL A 34 4.16 -0.46 -17.30
C VAL A 34 5.27 0.60 -17.14
N GLU A 35 6.47 0.18 -16.73
CA GLU A 35 7.67 1.01 -16.55
C GLU A 35 7.51 2.21 -15.58
N LEU A 36 6.53 2.16 -14.66
CA LEU A 36 6.35 3.16 -13.60
C LEU A 36 7.38 2.93 -12.48
N GLN A 37 8.48 3.66 -12.53
CA GLN A 37 9.57 3.54 -11.54
C GLN A 37 9.30 4.23 -10.20
N ILE A 38 8.49 5.29 -10.21
CA ILE A 38 8.15 6.09 -9.03
C ILE A 38 6.64 6.22 -8.96
N ILE A 39 6.08 5.82 -7.82
CA ILE A 39 4.66 5.97 -7.52
C ILE A 39 4.47 6.87 -6.31
N HIS A 40 3.40 7.65 -6.33
CA HIS A 40 3.00 8.41 -5.16
C HIS A 40 2.06 7.57 -4.30
N VAL A 41 2.42 7.42 -3.03
CA VAL A 41 1.62 6.77 -2.00
C VAL A 41 1.27 7.76 -0.90
N TYR A 42 0.28 7.44 -0.08
CA TYR A 42 -0.01 8.23 1.11
C TYR A 42 1.10 8.07 2.15
N ASP A 43 1.41 9.16 2.84
CA ASP A 43 2.34 9.12 3.96
C ASP A 43 1.88 8.15 5.03
N LYS A 44 2.85 7.48 5.65
CA LYS A 44 2.57 6.56 6.75
C LYS A 44 1.92 7.33 7.91
N SER A 45 0.73 6.87 8.31
CA SER A 45 0.03 7.41 9.48
C SER A 45 0.89 7.30 10.73
N ARG A 46 0.99 8.41 11.48
CA ARG A 46 1.76 8.48 12.73
C ARG A 46 0.81 8.31 13.91
N VAL A 47 1.00 7.25 14.68
CA VAL A 47 0.17 6.93 15.86
C VAL A 47 1.04 6.95 17.11
N VAL A 48 0.60 7.72 18.12
CA VAL A 48 1.25 7.78 19.43
C VAL A 48 0.50 6.85 20.38
N VAL A 49 1.22 5.89 21.00
CA VAL A 49 0.65 4.96 21.98
C VAL A 49 1.12 5.35 23.38
N LEU A 50 0.17 5.77 24.21
CA LEU A 50 0.39 6.13 25.60
C LEU A 50 -0.12 5.01 26.52
N SER A 51 0.57 4.81 27.63
CA SER A 51 0.15 3.95 28.72
C SER A 51 -0.02 4.82 29.94
N ILE A 52 -1.20 4.77 30.56
CA ILE A 52 -1.55 5.57 31.71
C ILE A 52 -1.80 4.59 32.84
N ASP A 53 -0.72 4.17 33.50
CA ASP A 53 -0.79 3.37 34.71
C ASP A 53 0.41 3.67 35.62
N SER A 54 0.20 3.56 36.93
CA SER A 54 1.20 3.88 37.96
C SER A 54 2.09 2.68 38.31
N GLU A 55 1.67 1.48 37.93
CA GLU A 55 2.38 0.25 38.25
C GLU A 55 3.46 -0.07 37.20
N LYS A 56 4.69 -0.38 37.65
CA LYS A 56 5.83 -0.80 36.80
C LYS A 56 5.67 -2.23 36.26
N ILE A 57 4.46 -2.61 35.86
CA ILE A 57 4.20 -3.88 35.20
C ILE A 57 4.48 -3.71 33.70
N ARG A 58 5.03 -4.74 33.06
CA ARG A 58 5.22 -4.76 31.61
C ARG A 58 3.86 -4.60 30.92
N ASP A 59 3.64 -3.45 30.29
CA ASP A 59 2.40 -3.16 29.58
C ASP A 59 2.30 -3.95 28.26
N SER A 60 1.65 -5.11 28.36
CA SER A 60 1.37 -6.00 27.23
C SER A 60 0.46 -5.35 26.18
N ASN A 61 -0.43 -4.43 26.58
CA ASN A 61 -1.37 -3.76 25.67
C ASN A 61 -0.62 -2.75 24.80
N LYS A 62 0.25 -1.93 25.40
CA LYS A 62 1.14 -1.03 24.66
C LYS A 62 1.99 -1.81 23.66
N ILE A 63 2.58 -2.94 24.09
CA ILE A 63 3.39 -3.79 23.21
C ILE A 63 2.55 -4.36 22.05
N MET A 64 1.35 -4.86 22.34
CA MET A 64 0.44 -5.39 21.33
C MET A 64 0.04 -4.32 20.32
N LEU A 65 -0.38 -3.14 20.78
CA LEU A 65 -0.78 -2.02 19.92
C LEU A 65 0.38 -1.55 19.04
N MET A 66 1.58 -1.40 19.61
CA MET A 66 2.76 -1.06 18.82
C MET A 66 3.06 -2.10 17.72
N ARG A 67 2.86 -3.40 18.01
CA ARG A 67 3.03 -4.46 17.01
C ARG A 67 1.97 -4.39 15.93
N VAL A 68 0.69 -4.23 16.30
CA VAL A 68 -0.41 -4.09 15.33
C VAL A 68 -0.13 -2.91 14.39
N PHE A 69 0.15 -1.71 14.92
CA PHE A 69 0.45 -0.56 14.06
C PHE A 69 1.70 -0.75 13.20
N LYS A 70 2.70 -1.51 13.66
CA LYS A 70 3.87 -1.85 12.85
C LYS A 70 3.53 -2.76 11.67
N TYR A 71 2.69 -3.78 11.87
CA TYR A 71 2.42 -4.83 10.88
C TYR A 71 1.18 -4.58 10.00
N THR A 72 0.23 -3.76 10.44
CA THR A 72 -0.96 -3.37 9.65
C THR A 72 -0.68 -2.17 8.75
N THR A 73 0.58 -1.72 8.65
CA THR A 73 0.92 -0.61 7.73
C THR A 73 0.91 -1.14 6.30
N TYR A 74 -0.07 -0.72 5.51
CA TYR A 74 -0.09 -0.86 4.06
C TYR A 74 0.19 0.49 3.40
N TYR A 75 0.84 0.47 2.23
CA TYR A 75 0.94 1.66 1.40
C TYR A 75 -0.33 1.80 0.57
N LEU A 76 -0.97 2.96 0.66
CA LEU A 76 -2.14 3.28 -0.15
C LEU A 76 -1.69 4.13 -1.34
N LEU A 77 -2.11 3.78 -2.54
CA LEU A 77 -1.82 4.56 -3.75
C LEU A 77 -2.48 5.95 -3.68
N SER A 78 -1.71 7.03 -3.83
CA SER A 78 -2.19 8.41 -3.65
C SER A 78 -2.38 9.20 -4.94
N VAL A 79 -1.56 8.95 -5.97
CA VAL A 79 -1.69 9.60 -7.28
C VAL A 79 -1.62 8.57 -8.39
N TRP A 80 -2.42 8.81 -9.42
CA TRP A 80 -2.40 8.09 -10.68
C TRP A 80 -1.50 8.82 -11.66
N HIS A 81 -0.53 8.11 -12.22
CA HIS A 81 0.11 8.50 -13.46
C HIS A 81 -0.26 7.45 -14.50
N CYS A 82 -1.11 7.84 -15.47
CA CYS A 82 -1.14 7.17 -16.76
C CYS A 82 0.04 7.71 -17.57
N LEU A 83 0.74 6.82 -18.27
CA LEU A 83 1.50 7.17 -19.46
C LEU A 83 0.53 7.53 -20.60
#